data_AF-A0A3C7W1F0-F1
#
_entry.id   AF-A0A3C7W1F0-F1
#
_cell.length_a   1.000
_cell.length_b   1.000
_cell.length_c   1.000
_cell.angle_alpha   90.00
_cell.angle_beta   90.00
_cell.angle_gamma   90.00
#
_symmetry.space_group_name_H-M   'P 1'
#
loop_
_entity.id
_entity.type
_entity.pdbx_description
1 polymer ?
#
loop_
_entity_poly.entity_id
_entity_poly.type
_entity_poly.pdbx_seq_one_letter_code
_entity_poly.pdbx_strand_id
1 'polypeptide(L)'
;PAVVGLARVASAPRPDPTQFDPGAPGFDPKSDPAAPRWYLVDIRYERHLPRPVTLAELKARRDELAGFALLERPRLSVMPVSAAQRKLILALAADPGR
;
A
#
# COMPACT_ATOMS: atom_id res chain seq x y z
N PRO A 1 3.85 -2.16 -12.48
CA PRO A 1 3.44 -2.37 -11.07
C PRO A 1 2.05 -3.03 -11.01
N ALA A 2 1.77 -3.78 -9.95
CA ALA A 2 0.53 -4.55 -9.80
C ALA A 2 0.19 -4.78 -8.32
N VAL A 3 -1.09 -5.08 -8.04
CA VAL A 3 -1.53 -5.67 -6.77
C VAL A 3 -1.37 -7.18 -6.88
N VAL A 4 -0.65 -7.79 -5.94
CA VAL A 4 -0.25 -9.22 -6.03
C VAL A 4 -0.74 -10.09 -4.88
N GLY A 5 -1.25 -9.48 -3.81
CA GLY A 5 -1.60 -10.22 -2.60
C GLY A 5 -2.31 -9.35 -1.57
N LEU A 6 -2.64 -9.98 -0.46
CA LEU A 6 -3.21 -9.36 0.73
C LEU A 6 -2.27 -9.57 1.92
N ALA A 7 -2.23 -8.54 2.76
CA ALA A 7 -1.60 -8.56 4.06
C ALA A 7 -2.51 -7.83 5.04
N ARG A 8 -2.33 -8.09 6.32
CA ARG A 8 -3.04 -7.42 7.41
C ARG A 8 -2.08 -6.67 8.31
N VAL A 9 -2.54 -5.56 8.89
CA VAL A 9 -1.81 -4.85 9.94
C VAL A 9 -1.71 -5.74 11.17
N ALA A 10 -0.51 -5.91 11.70
CA ALA A 10 -0.18 -6.85 12.77
C ALA A 10 0.32 -6.15 14.05
N SER A 11 0.43 -4.82 14.05
CA SER A 11 0.76 -4.03 15.24
C SER A 11 0.13 -2.64 15.19
N ALA A 12 0.09 -1.97 16.34
CA ALA A 12 -0.17 -0.55 16.41
C ALA A 12 1.00 0.23 15.76
N PRO A 13 0.76 1.45 15.24
CA PRO A 13 1.82 2.31 14.75
C PRO A 13 2.88 2.56 15.82
N ARG A 14 4.15 2.53 15.44
CA ARG A 14 5.28 2.87 16.30
C ARG A 14 6.34 3.66 15.53
N PRO A 15 7.21 4.41 16.21
CA PRO A 15 8.33 5.09 15.55
C PRO A 15 9.17 4.12 14.73
N ASP A 16 9.50 4.50 13.50
CA ASP A 16 10.43 3.76 12.65
C ASP A 16 11.85 3.89 13.23
N PRO A 17 12.50 2.83 13.71
CA PRO A 17 13.83 2.93 14.31
C PRO A 17 14.90 3.37 13.29
N THR A 18 14.69 3.11 11.99
CA THR A 18 15.66 3.45 10.95
C THR A 18 15.83 4.96 10.77
N GLN A 19 14.85 5.76 11.20
CA GLN A 19 14.93 7.21 11.11
C GLN A 19 16.01 7.82 12.02
N PHE A 20 16.50 7.07 13.03
CA PHE A 20 17.51 7.54 13.99
C PHE A 20 18.90 6.96 13.75
N ASP A 21 19.05 6.02 12.82
CA ASP A 21 20.31 5.34 12.55
C ASP A 21 21.02 5.95 11.33
N PRO A 22 22.16 6.65 11.49
CA PRO A 22 22.90 7.27 10.39
C PRO A 22 23.37 6.30 9.30
N GLY A 23 23.46 5.00 9.60
CA GLY A 23 23.81 3.96 8.64
C GLY A 23 22.62 3.43 7.84
N ALA A 24 21.40 3.75 8.24
CA ALA A 24 20.19 3.23 7.62
C ALA A 24 19.74 4.09 6.42
N PRO A 25 19.18 3.48 5.35
CA PRO A 25 18.61 4.24 4.22
C PRO A 25 17.47 5.19 4.63
N GLY A 26 16.78 4.89 5.73
CA GLY A 26 15.67 5.67 6.26
C GLY A 26 16.08 6.81 7.21
N PHE A 27 17.39 7.04 7.41
CA PHE A 27 17.88 8.05 8.35
C PHE A 27 17.31 9.45 8.07
N ASP A 28 16.76 10.09 9.09
CA ASP A 28 16.34 11.48 9.05
C ASP A 28 17.05 12.25 10.17
N PRO A 29 18.13 13.02 9.88
CA PRO A 29 18.88 13.75 10.90
C PRO A 29 18.07 14.83 11.62
N LYS A 30 16.85 15.13 11.14
CA LYS A 30 15.93 16.08 11.77
C LYS A 30 14.86 15.38 12.62
N SER A 31 14.89 14.06 12.74
CA SER A 31 13.94 13.33 13.58
C SER A 31 14.45 13.26 15.01
N ASP A 32 13.67 13.81 15.94
CA ASP A 32 13.95 13.76 17.38
C ASP A 32 13.36 12.47 17.97
N PRO A 33 14.12 11.64 18.70
CA PRO A 33 13.57 10.49 19.41
C PRO A 33 12.41 10.81 20.36
N ALA A 34 12.34 12.03 20.91
CA ALA A 34 11.24 12.50 21.74
C ALA A 34 10.01 12.96 20.93
N ALA A 35 10.20 13.29 19.64
CA ALA A 35 9.14 13.69 18.72
C ALA A 35 9.35 13.07 17.31
N PRO A 36 9.19 11.74 17.17
CA PRO A 36 9.50 11.03 15.93
C PRO A 36 8.64 11.51 14.76
N ARG A 37 9.24 11.64 13.58
CA ARG A 37 8.54 12.08 12.36
C ARG A 37 7.96 10.92 11.55
N TRP A 38 8.62 9.76 11.59
CA TRP A 38 8.29 8.59 10.79
C TRP A 38 7.74 7.46 11.66
N TYR A 39 6.65 6.86 11.20
CA TYR A 39 5.99 5.75 11.88
C TYR A 39 5.79 4.60 10.91
N LEU A 40 5.88 3.39 11.43
CA LEU A 40 5.60 2.16 10.70
C LEU A 40 4.65 1.25 11.49
N VAL A 41 4.14 0.26 10.78
CA VAL A 41 3.40 -0.87 11.33
C VAL A 41 4.03 -2.16 10.81
N ASP A 42 3.84 -3.24 11.54
CA ASP A 42 4.13 -4.57 11.01
C ASP A 42 2.96 -5.03 10.16
N ILE A 43 3.28 -5.72 9.08
CA ILE A 43 2.31 -6.38 8.22
C ILE A 43 2.52 -7.89 8.27
N ARG A 44 1.43 -8.62 8.43
CA ARG A 44 1.41 -10.08 8.33
C ARG A 44 0.88 -10.47 6.96
N TYR A 45 1.65 -11.28 6.25
CA TYR A 45 1.21 -11.91 5.01
C TYR A 45 -0.08 -12.71 5.25
N GLU A 46 -1.04 -12.58 4.34
CA GLU A 46 -2.25 -13.41 4.36
C GLU A 46 -2.23 -14.40 3.20
N ARG A 47 -2.22 -13.90 1.96
CA ARG A 47 -2.21 -14.73 0.76
C ARG A 47 -1.83 -13.95 -0.49
N HIS A 48 -1.40 -14.66 -1.52
CA HIS A 48 -1.34 -14.14 -2.88
C HIS A 48 -2.74 -14.06 -3.51
N LEU A 49 -2.88 -13.21 -4.52
CA LEU A 49 -4.01 -13.22 -5.43
C LEU A 49 -3.82 -14.32 -6.50
N PRO A 50 -4.91 -14.86 -7.11
CA PRO A 50 -4.78 -15.89 -8.14
C PRO A 50 -3.96 -15.44 -9.35
N ARG A 51 -4.01 -14.14 -9.67
CA ARG A 51 -3.12 -13.47 -10.61
C ARG A 51 -2.82 -12.02 -10.16
N PRO A 52 -1.71 -11.43 -10.64
CA PRO A 52 -1.48 -10.00 -10.47
C PRO A 52 -2.58 -9.16 -11.15
N VAL A 53 -3.03 -8.09 -10.48
CA VAL A 53 -3.90 -7.06 -11.07
C VAL A 53 -3.03 -5.85 -11.39
N THR A 54 -2.81 -5.61 -12.67
CA THR A 54 -1.85 -4.60 -13.14
C THR A 54 -2.40 -3.18 -13.01
N LEU A 55 -1.50 -2.20 -12.87
CA LEU A 55 -1.89 -0.78 -12.91
C LEU A 55 -2.58 -0.42 -14.25
N ALA A 56 -2.22 -1.09 -15.36
CA ALA A 56 -2.86 -0.86 -16.65
C ALA A 56 -4.34 -1.28 -16.64
N GLU A 57 -4.66 -2.45 -16.07
CA GLU A 57 -6.04 -2.90 -15.90
C GLU A 57 -6.84 -1.96 -15.00
N LEU A 58 -6.25 -1.49 -13.88
CA LEU A 58 -6.90 -0.51 -13.00
C LEU A 58 -7.15 0.82 -13.72
N LYS A 59 -6.21 1.30 -14.53
CA LYS A 59 -6.40 2.51 -15.35
C LYS A 59 -7.49 2.33 -16.41
N ALA A 60 -7.63 1.14 -16.99
CA ALA A 60 -8.71 0.83 -17.93
C ALA A 60 -10.10 0.72 -17.27
N ARG A 61 -10.17 0.86 -15.93
CA ARG A 61 -11.38 0.85 -15.12
C ARG A 61 -11.49 2.13 -14.28
N ARG A 62 -10.87 3.23 -14.74
CA ARG A 62 -10.77 4.48 -13.99
C ARG A 62 -12.12 5.02 -13.53
N ASP A 63 -13.14 4.91 -14.38
CA ASP A 63 -14.48 5.42 -14.08
C ASP A 63 -15.14 4.67 -12.92
N GLU A 64 -14.88 3.35 -12.80
CA GLU A 64 -15.33 2.52 -11.67
C GLU A 64 -14.47 2.70 -10.41
N LEU A 65 -13.30 3.31 -10.56
CA LEU A 65 -12.31 3.58 -9.51
C LEU A 65 -12.20 5.09 -9.22
N ALA A 66 -13.28 5.84 -9.40
CA ALA A 66 -13.32 7.26 -9.07
C ALA A 66 -12.87 7.51 -7.61
N GLY A 67 -12.04 8.54 -7.40
CA GLY A 67 -11.48 8.86 -6.08
C GLY A 67 -10.40 7.88 -5.60
N PHE A 68 -9.95 6.93 -6.43
CA PHE A 68 -8.91 6.01 -6.03
C PHE A 68 -7.55 6.70 -6.05
N ALA A 69 -7.00 6.96 -4.86
CA ALA A 69 -5.75 7.69 -4.68
C ALA A 69 -4.58 7.12 -5.50
N LEU A 70 -4.56 5.81 -5.78
CA LEU A 70 -3.55 5.17 -6.64
C LEU A 70 -3.51 5.77 -8.05
N LEU A 71 -4.67 6.15 -8.59
CA LEU A 71 -4.83 6.68 -9.96
C LEU A 71 -4.75 8.22 -10.03
N GLU A 72 -4.81 8.88 -8.87
CA GLU A 72 -4.86 10.35 -8.76
C GLU A 72 -3.59 10.93 -8.16
N ARG A 73 -2.93 10.21 -7.24
CA ARG A 73 -1.77 10.66 -6.46
C ARG A 73 -0.61 9.66 -6.60
N PRO A 74 0.12 9.68 -7.73
CA PRO A 74 1.05 8.61 -8.11
C PRO A 74 2.28 8.43 -7.20
N ARG A 75 2.56 9.38 -6.30
CA ARG A 75 3.69 9.33 -5.35
C ARG A 75 3.29 8.95 -3.92
N LEU A 76 2.01 8.64 -3.69
CA LEU A 76 1.55 8.19 -2.38
C LEU A 76 1.73 6.67 -2.25
N SER A 77 2.57 6.22 -1.30
CA SER A 77 2.89 4.80 -1.11
C SER A 77 1.92 4.06 -0.18
N VAL A 78 1.25 4.79 0.72
CA VAL A 78 0.22 4.27 1.63
C VAL A 78 -1.04 5.08 1.44
N MET A 79 -2.15 4.42 1.12
CA MET A 79 -3.40 5.09 0.77
C MET A 79 -4.61 4.30 1.24
N PRO A 80 -5.72 4.97 1.57
CA PRO A 80 -6.98 4.29 1.84
C PRO A 80 -7.50 3.61 0.58
N VAL A 81 -8.18 2.48 0.77
CA VAL A 81 -8.90 1.76 -0.28
C VAL A 81 -10.33 1.56 0.21
N SER A 82 -11.31 2.04 -0.55
CA SER A 82 -12.71 1.86 -0.20
C SER A 82 -13.14 0.40 -0.35
N ALA A 83 -14.24 0.01 0.30
CA ALA A 83 -14.78 -1.35 0.17
C ALA A 83 -15.14 -1.69 -1.30
N ALA A 84 -15.67 -0.71 -2.05
CA ALA A 84 -16.00 -0.87 -3.46
C ALA A 84 -14.74 -1.08 -4.33
N GLN A 85 -13.71 -0.26 -4.13
CA GLN A 85 -12.42 -0.39 -4.83
C GLN A 85 -11.79 -1.75 -4.54
N ARG A 86 -11.75 -2.16 -3.26
CA ARG A 86 -11.26 -3.49 -2.85
C ARG A 86 -12.04 -4.61 -3.54
N LYS A 87 -13.37 -4.53 -3.56
CA LYS A 87 -14.23 -5.54 -4.20
C LYS A 87 -13.91 -5.69 -5.69
N LEU A 88 -13.76 -4.58 -6.41
CA LEU A 88 -13.41 -4.59 -7.83
C LEU A 88 -12.03 -5.21 -8.08
N ILE A 89 -11.01 -4.80 -7.33
CA ILE A 89 -9.65 -5.35 -7.45
C ILE A 89 -9.64 -6.87 -7.21
N LEU A 90 -10.37 -7.34 -6.20
CA LEU A 90 -10.49 -8.76 -5.91
C LEU A 90 -11.25 -9.54 -6.99
N ALA A 91 -12.28 -8.93 -7.59
CA ALA A 91 -13.01 -9.52 -8.70
C ALA A 91 -12.12 -9.67 -9.95
N LEU A 92 -11.36 -8.64 -10.29
CA LEU A 92 -10.38 -8.68 -11.39
C LEU A 92 -9.36 -9.80 -11.18
N ALA A 93 -8.85 -9.94 -9.96
CA ALA A 93 -7.89 -10.99 -9.62
C ALA A 93 -8.48 -12.42 -9.69
N ALA A 94 -9.79 -12.56 -9.54
CA ALA A 94 -10.48 -13.85 -9.58
C ALA A 94 -10.91 -14.25 -11.00
N ASP A 95 -10.94 -13.31 -11.94
CA ASP A 95 -11.24 -13.57 -13.36
C ASP A 95 -10.01 -14.15 -14.08
N PRO A 96 -10.04 -15.44 -14.46
CA PRO A 96 -8.94 -16.08 -15.16
C PRO A 96 -8.93 -15.79 -16.67
N GLY A 97 -9.91 -15.03 -17.19
CA GLY A 97 -10.24 -14.91 -18.61
C GLY A 97 -10.02 -13.55 -19.26
N ARG A 98 -8.97 -12.83 -18.87
CA ARG A 98 -8.41 -11.71 -19.67
C ARG A 98 -6.92 -11.90 -19.87
#